data_AF-A0A963FFW8-F1
#
_entry.id   AF-A0A963FFW8-F1
#
_cell.length_a   1.000
_cell.length_b   1.000
_cell.length_c   1.000
_cell.angle_alpha   90.00
_cell.angle_beta   90.00
_cell.angle_gamma   90.00
#
_symmetry.space_group_name_H-M   'P 1'
#
loop_
_entity.id
_entity.type
_entity.pdbx_description
1 polymer ?
#
loop_
_entity_poly.entity_id
_entity_poly.type
_entity_poly.pdbx_seq_one_letter_code
_entity_poly.pdbx_strand_id
1 'polypeptide(L)'
;MKTVYRGFTPEQLQSQYSARAAVPEHPQIFQRWRRMSVDFRALSHAELNIPYGESPREKVDLFLPSTENPPLLVFIHGGYWQAMDKGDFSFIARELVARGIAVALPGYDLCPAVTLDQIAAQVRRALLWLKLKAPEYGVDSKQMHLCGHSAGGQL
;
A
#
# COMPACT_ATOMS: atom_id res chain seq x y z
N MET A 1 -4.27 -14.48 36.14
CA MET A 1 -3.47 -13.52 35.34
C MET A 1 -4.09 -12.14 35.46
N LYS A 2 -3.30 -11.06 35.51
CA LYS A 2 -3.82 -9.69 35.66
C LYS A 2 -4.45 -9.22 34.35
N THR A 3 -5.72 -8.84 34.39
CA THR A 3 -6.42 -8.24 33.25
C THR A 3 -6.01 -6.79 33.09
N VAL A 4 -5.88 -6.31 31.85
CA VAL A 4 -5.42 -4.94 31.54
C VAL A 4 -6.48 -4.10 30.83
N TYR A 5 -7.42 -4.71 30.11
CA TYR A 5 -8.51 -3.99 29.46
C TYR A 5 -9.76 -4.88 29.31
N ARG A 6 -10.91 -4.39 29.78
CA ARG A 6 -12.23 -5.07 29.64
C ARG A 6 -12.21 -6.58 29.97
N GLY A 7 -11.46 -6.97 31.00
CA GLY A 7 -11.36 -8.37 31.43
C GLY A 7 -10.38 -9.24 30.62
N PHE A 8 -9.71 -8.69 29.60
CA PHE A 8 -8.66 -9.39 28.86
C PHE A 8 -7.29 -9.24 29.51
N THR A 9 -6.49 -10.31 29.47
CA THR A 9 -5.06 -10.26 29.74
C THR A 9 -4.29 -9.68 28.53
N PRO A 10 -3.04 -9.23 28.71
CA PRO A 10 -2.20 -8.79 27.60
C PRO A 10 -2.07 -9.85 26.49
N GLU A 11 -1.94 -11.12 26.84
CA GLU A 11 -1.79 -12.23 25.88
C GLU A 11 -3.07 -12.44 25.07
N GLN A 12 -4.23 -12.33 25.72
CA GLN A 12 -5.52 -12.40 25.04
C GLN A 12 -5.68 -11.24 24.06
N LEU A 13 -5.33 -10.01 24.45
CA LEU A 13 -5.35 -8.85 23.54
C LEU A 13 -4.39 -9.04 22.37
N GLN A 14 -3.17 -9.51 22.63
CA GLN A 14 -2.18 -9.77 21.59
C GLN A 14 -2.70 -10.79 20.57
N SER A 15 -3.38 -11.84 21.03
CA SER A 15 -4.02 -12.81 20.15
C SER A 15 -5.10 -12.19 19.27
N GLN A 16 -5.92 -11.26 19.79
CA GLN A 16 -6.96 -10.58 19.02
C GLN A 16 -6.40 -9.67 17.93
N TYR A 17 -5.22 -9.06 18.14
CA TYR A 17 -4.56 -8.23 17.13
C TYR A 17 -3.71 -9.02 16.12
N SER A 18 -3.53 -10.33 16.34
CA SER A 18 -2.72 -11.17 15.47
C SER A 18 -3.55 -11.84 14.37
N ALA A 19 -3.77 -11.11 13.27
CA ALA A 19 -4.38 -11.69 12.07
C ALA A 19 -3.62 -12.93 11.56
N ARG A 20 -2.29 -12.96 11.75
CA ARG A 20 -1.44 -14.11 11.39
C ARG A 20 -1.71 -15.34 12.23
N ALA A 21 -1.99 -15.17 13.52
CA ALA A 21 -2.36 -16.30 14.38
C ALA A 21 -3.73 -16.87 14.01
N ALA A 22 -4.64 -16.01 13.53
CA ALA A 22 -5.97 -16.42 13.05
C ALA A 22 -5.96 -17.07 11.66
N VAL A 23 -4.91 -16.86 10.85
CA VAL A 23 -4.78 -17.39 9.49
C VAL A 23 -3.47 -18.18 9.36
N PRO A 24 -3.48 -19.50 9.65
CA PRO A 24 -2.29 -20.34 9.61
C PRO A 24 -1.57 -20.34 8.25
N GLU A 25 -2.32 -20.18 7.16
CA GLU A 25 -1.82 -20.18 5.77
C GLU A 25 -1.25 -18.82 5.32
N HIS A 26 -1.16 -17.84 6.22
CA HIS A 26 -0.65 -16.51 5.88
C HIS A 26 0.74 -16.52 5.20
N PRO A 27 1.69 -17.43 5.51
CA PRO A 27 2.97 -17.46 4.81
C PRO A 27 2.81 -17.77 3.32
N GLN A 28 1.97 -18.76 2.98
CA GLN A 28 1.69 -19.13 1.60
C GLN A 28 0.92 -18.03 0.86
N ILE A 29 0.00 -17.36 1.56
CA ILE A 29 -0.74 -16.22 1.01
C ILE A 29 0.21 -15.06 0.67
N PHE A 30 1.13 -14.71 1.58
CA PHE A 30 2.11 -13.64 1.32
C PHE A 30 3.08 -13.99 0.20
N GLN A 31 3.52 -15.25 0.11
CA GLN A 31 4.33 -15.72 -1.01
C GLN A 31 3.57 -15.60 -2.34
N ARG A 32 2.29 -15.98 -2.36
CA ARG A 32 1.43 -15.83 -3.54
C ARG A 32 1.28 -14.37 -3.96
N TRP A 33 1.03 -13.46 -3.01
CA TRP A 33 0.96 -12.02 -3.28
C TRP A 33 2.24 -11.50 -3.93
N ARG A 34 3.40 -11.83 -3.36
CA ARG A 34 4.71 -11.46 -3.92
C ARG A 34 4.89 -11.96 -5.35
N ARG A 35 4.63 -13.25 -5.57
CA ARG A 35 4.75 -13.86 -6.89
C ARG A 35 3.85 -13.16 -7.91
N MET A 36 2.57 -13.00 -7.59
CA MET A 36 1.63 -12.30 -8.47
C MET A 36 2.03 -10.85 -8.74
N SER A 37 2.59 -10.16 -7.75
CA SER A 37 3.09 -8.79 -7.90
C SER A 37 4.30 -8.69 -8.81
N VAL A 38 5.26 -9.62 -8.68
CA VAL A 38 6.42 -9.71 -9.58
C VAL A 38 5.95 -10.01 -11.00
N ASP A 39 5.09 -11.02 -11.16
CA ASP A 39 4.55 -11.41 -12.47
C ASP A 39 3.81 -10.24 -13.14
N PHE A 40 2.98 -9.52 -12.38
CA PHE A 40 2.25 -8.37 -12.92
C PHE A 40 3.17 -7.21 -13.31
N ARG A 41 4.16 -6.87 -12.47
CA ARG A 41 5.14 -5.81 -12.78
C ARG A 41 5.88 -6.07 -14.09
N ALA A 42 6.22 -7.33 -14.37
CA ALA A 42 6.93 -7.72 -15.59
C ALA A 42 6.07 -7.59 -16.86
N LEU A 43 4.74 -7.61 -16.72
CA LEU A 43 3.78 -7.58 -17.85
C LEU A 43 3.09 -6.23 -18.02
N SER A 44 3.09 -5.38 -17.00
CA SER A 44 2.37 -4.11 -16.99
C SER A 44 3.16 -2.98 -17.66
N HIS A 45 2.45 -2.02 -18.25
CA HIS A 45 2.99 -0.69 -18.47
C HIS A 45 3.01 0.06 -17.13
N ALA A 46 4.20 0.29 -16.58
CA ALA A 46 4.34 0.88 -15.25
C ALA A 46 5.59 1.74 -15.10
N GLU A 47 5.44 2.83 -14.37
CA GLU A 47 6.51 3.69 -13.90
C GLU A 47 6.80 3.31 -12.44
N LEU A 48 7.94 2.64 -12.21
CA LEU A 48 8.28 2.09 -10.90
C LEU A 48 9.26 2.98 -10.15
N ASN A 49 9.13 3.02 -8.83
CA ASN A 49 10.06 3.66 -7.90
C ASN A 49 10.23 5.17 -8.13
N ILE A 50 9.17 5.86 -8.53
CA ILE A 50 9.17 7.31 -8.71
C ILE A 50 9.28 7.97 -7.33
N PRO A 51 10.32 8.79 -7.06
CA PRO A 51 10.47 9.41 -5.76
C PRO A 51 9.41 10.49 -5.53
N TYR A 52 8.76 10.44 -4.37
CA TYR A 52 7.89 11.53 -3.89
C TYR A 52 8.46 12.22 -2.64
N GLY A 53 9.47 11.61 -2.02
CA GLY A 53 10.16 12.11 -0.84
C GLY A 53 11.63 11.67 -0.83
N GLU A 54 12.28 11.83 0.32
CA GLU A 54 13.74 11.70 0.45
C GLU A 54 14.17 10.28 0.81
N SER A 55 13.36 9.56 1.59
CA SER A 55 13.71 8.21 2.02
C SER A 55 13.71 7.22 0.83
N PRO A 56 14.57 6.19 0.85
CA PRO A 56 14.53 5.09 -0.11
C PRO A 56 13.14 4.42 -0.26
N ARG A 57 12.27 4.51 0.75
CA ARG A 57 10.91 3.95 0.72
C ARG A 57 9.84 4.95 0.31
N GLU A 58 10.15 6.25 0.27
CA GLU A 58 9.24 7.31 -0.21
C GLU A 58 9.19 7.34 -1.74
N LYS A 59 8.71 6.24 -2.31
CA LYS A 59 8.58 6.03 -3.75
C LYS A 59 7.19 5.52 -4.10
N VAL A 60 6.68 5.90 -5.26
CA VAL A 60 5.43 5.37 -5.82
C VAL A 60 5.73 4.44 -6.98
N ASP A 61 4.95 3.37 -7.11
CA ASP A 61 4.79 2.66 -8.37
C ASP A 61 3.46 3.04 -9.01
N LEU A 62 3.47 3.47 -10.27
CA LEU A 62 2.29 3.88 -11.02
C LEU A 62 2.06 2.95 -12.20
N PHE A 63 0.94 2.23 -12.18
CA PHE A 63 0.53 1.30 -13.23
C PHE A 63 -0.50 1.97 -14.14
N LEU A 64 -0.26 1.94 -15.45
CA LEU A 64 -1.02 2.72 -16.44
C LEU A 64 -1.85 1.80 -17.35
N PRO A 65 -3.16 2.09 -17.55
CA PRO A 65 -3.97 1.43 -18.56
C PRO A 65 -3.71 2.01 -19.95
N SER A 66 -4.28 1.40 -20.99
CA SER A 66 -4.27 1.94 -22.36
C SER A 66 -5.28 3.07 -22.58
N THR A 67 -6.21 3.29 -21.65
CA THR A 67 -7.21 4.37 -21.70
C THR A 67 -6.54 5.73 -21.51
N GLU A 68 -6.92 6.71 -22.32
CA GLU A 68 -6.46 8.09 -22.16
C GLU A 68 -7.07 8.75 -20.91
N ASN A 69 -6.25 9.52 -20.19
CA ASN A 69 -6.66 10.28 -19.00
C ASN A 69 -7.49 9.46 -17.98
N PRO A 70 -7.01 8.28 -17.54
CA PRO A 70 -7.77 7.38 -16.68
C PRO A 70 -7.92 7.97 -15.26
N PRO A 71 -8.98 7.60 -14.51
CA PRO A 71 -9.06 7.89 -13.08
C PRO A 71 -7.94 7.15 -12.33
N LEU A 72 -7.62 7.64 -11.13
CA LEU A 72 -6.53 7.13 -10.31
C LEU A 72 -7.07 6.45 -9.05
N LEU A 73 -6.72 5.18 -8.83
CA LEU A 73 -6.80 4.55 -7.51
C LEU A 73 -5.43 4.58 -6.83
N VAL A 74 -5.36 5.07 -5.59
CA VAL A 74 -4.16 4.95 -4.75
C VAL A 74 -4.39 3.84 -3.73
N PHE A 75 -3.55 2.81 -3.76
CA PHE A 75 -3.60 1.69 -2.82
C PHE A 75 -2.47 1.79 -1.77
N ILE A 76 -2.84 1.97 -0.50
CA ILE A 76 -1.91 2.07 0.63
C ILE A 76 -1.80 0.70 1.31
N HIS A 77 -0.59 0.15 1.35
CA HIS A 77 -0.37 -1.21 1.84
C HIS A 77 -0.53 -1.35 3.36
N GLY A 78 -0.67 -2.59 3.83
CA GLY A 78 -0.72 -2.91 5.25
C GLY A 78 0.64 -3.34 5.81
N GLY A 79 0.62 -4.03 6.95
CA GLY A 79 1.86 -4.54 7.58
C GLY A 79 2.15 -3.94 8.96
N TYR A 80 1.12 -3.42 9.63
CA TYR A 80 1.18 -2.91 11.00
C TYR A 80 2.26 -1.83 11.20
N TRP A 81 2.45 -1.00 10.15
CA TRP A 81 3.48 0.05 10.05
C TRP A 81 4.92 -0.42 10.27
N GLN A 82 5.14 -1.74 10.33
CA GLN A 82 6.41 -2.35 10.74
C GLN A 82 6.96 -3.33 9.70
N ALA A 83 6.17 -3.65 8.67
CA ALA A 83 6.51 -4.67 7.69
C ALA A 83 5.90 -4.39 6.31
N MET A 84 6.35 -5.21 5.34
CA MET A 84 5.94 -5.25 3.94
C MET A 84 6.45 -4.06 3.11
N ASP A 85 6.25 -4.16 1.80
CA ASP A 85 6.60 -3.15 0.82
C ASP A 85 5.46 -2.97 -0.20
N LYS A 86 5.36 -1.80 -0.85
CA LYS A 86 4.47 -1.58 -2.01
C LYS A 86 4.67 -2.64 -3.10
N GLY A 87 5.90 -3.13 -3.22
CA GLY A 87 6.36 -4.33 -3.93
C GLY A 87 5.42 -5.51 -3.86
N ASP A 88 5.00 -5.83 -2.63
CA ASP A 88 4.26 -7.05 -2.31
C ASP A 88 2.82 -7.04 -2.83
N PHE A 89 2.28 -5.86 -3.18
CA PHE A 89 0.85 -5.64 -3.44
C PHE A 89 0.49 -5.23 -4.87
N SER A 90 1.45 -5.12 -5.79
CA SER A 90 1.19 -4.73 -7.19
C SER A 90 0.15 -5.59 -7.91
N PHE A 91 -0.01 -6.85 -7.50
CA PHE A 91 -1.06 -7.72 -8.05
C PHE A 91 -2.47 -7.11 -7.99
N ILE A 92 -2.73 -6.21 -7.04
CA ILE A 92 -4.02 -5.52 -6.87
C ILE A 92 -4.35 -4.64 -8.06
N ALA A 93 -3.33 -4.08 -8.72
CA ALA A 93 -3.53 -3.19 -9.85
C ALA A 93 -4.03 -3.91 -11.11
N ARG A 94 -3.82 -5.23 -11.22
CA ARG A 94 -4.04 -6.00 -12.46
C ARG A 94 -5.42 -5.78 -13.09
N GLU A 95 -6.48 -6.08 -12.33
CA GLU A 95 -7.85 -6.03 -12.85
C GLU A 95 -8.35 -4.60 -13.02
N LEU A 96 -7.82 -3.66 -12.23
CA LEU A 96 -8.18 -2.23 -12.31
C LEU A 96 -7.59 -1.60 -13.57
N VAL A 97 -6.32 -1.87 -13.84
CA VAL A 97 -5.62 -1.44 -15.07
C VAL A 97 -6.31 -2.03 -16.30
N ALA A 98 -6.68 -3.31 -16.27
CA ALA A 98 -7.44 -3.94 -17.36
C ALA A 98 -8.82 -3.27 -17.62
N ARG A 99 -9.36 -2.55 -16.63
CA ARG A 99 -10.63 -1.82 -16.70
C ARG A 99 -10.47 -0.32 -16.96
N GLY A 100 -9.27 0.12 -17.33
CA GLY A 100 -9.03 1.53 -17.66
C GLY A 100 -8.75 2.44 -16.46
N ILE A 101 -8.37 1.89 -15.32
CA ILE A 101 -8.07 2.64 -14.10
C ILE A 101 -6.56 2.62 -13.85
N ALA A 102 -5.93 3.79 -13.71
CA ALA A 102 -4.54 3.88 -13.27
C ALA A 102 -4.46 3.57 -11.77
N VAL A 103 -3.38 2.89 -11.35
CA VAL A 103 -3.21 2.49 -9.96
C VAL A 103 -1.84 2.91 -9.44
N ALA A 104 -1.82 3.69 -8.37
CA ALA A 104 -0.62 4.09 -7.67
C ALA A 104 -0.47 3.32 -6.35
N LEU A 105 0.74 2.82 -6.08
CA LEU A 105 1.11 2.18 -4.82
C LEU A 105 2.26 2.98 -4.18
N PRO A 106 2.00 3.89 -3.23
CA PRO A 106 3.05 4.54 -2.47
C PRO A 106 3.66 3.58 -1.44
N GLY A 107 4.99 3.62 -1.31
CA GLY A 107 5.71 3.07 -0.18
C GLY A 107 5.79 4.11 0.94
N TYR A 108 6.18 3.69 2.14
CA TYR A 108 6.44 4.55 3.28
C TYR A 108 7.43 3.87 4.23
N ASP A 109 8.09 4.65 5.09
CA ASP A 109 9.02 4.13 6.09
C ASP A 109 8.31 3.35 7.19
N LEU A 110 9.07 2.52 7.91
CA LEU A 110 8.50 1.61 8.89
C LEU A 110 8.97 1.94 10.31
N CYS A 111 8.08 1.77 11.27
CA CYS A 111 8.42 1.70 12.68
C CYS A 111 9.38 0.52 12.92
N PRO A 112 10.33 0.65 13.86
CA PRO A 112 10.53 1.78 14.77
C PRO A 112 11.47 2.88 14.23
N ALA A 113 11.95 2.80 12.97
CA ALA A 113 12.88 3.79 12.42
C ALA A 113 12.26 5.18 12.29
N VAL A 114 10.94 5.23 12.08
CA VAL A 114 10.11 6.45 12.10
C VAL A 114 8.93 6.28 13.05
N THR A 115 8.30 7.39 13.43
CA THR A 115 7.03 7.39 14.19
C THR A 115 5.82 7.21 13.27
N LEU A 116 4.68 6.82 13.84
CA LEU A 116 3.43 6.73 13.08
C LEU A 116 3.01 8.08 12.47
N ASP A 117 3.26 9.19 13.18
CA ASP A 117 2.99 10.54 12.66
C ASP A 117 3.84 10.86 11.43
N GLN A 118 5.10 10.41 11.41
CA GLN A 118 5.97 10.55 10.24
C GLN A 118 5.46 9.70 9.08
N ILE A 119 4.99 8.48 9.32
CA ILE A 119 4.37 7.64 8.27
C ILE A 119 3.12 8.32 7.69
N ALA A 120 2.24 8.84 8.54
CA ALA A 120 1.06 9.58 8.09
C ALA A 120 1.44 10.82 7.27
N ALA A 121 2.48 11.56 7.67
CA ALA A 121 3.01 12.68 6.91
C ALA A 121 3.58 12.26 5.56
N GLN A 122 4.28 11.11 5.48
CA GLN A 122 4.80 10.54 4.25
C GLN A 122 3.68 10.17 3.28
N VAL A 123 2.64 9.48 3.74
CA VAL A 123 1.47 9.14 2.91
C VAL A 123 0.78 10.41 2.40
N ARG A 124 0.58 11.42 3.27
CA ARG A 124 0.04 12.72 2.85
C ARG A 124 0.89 13.38 1.76
N ARG A 125 2.23 13.34 1.88
CA ARG A 125 3.13 13.81 0.82
C ARG A 125 2.94 13.03 -0.48
N ALA A 126 2.85 11.72 -0.42
CA ALA A 126 2.62 10.89 -1.61
C ALA A 126 1.31 11.24 -2.33
N LEU A 127 0.23 11.46 -1.58
CA LEU A 127 -1.07 11.86 -2.14
C LEU A 127 -1.03 13.25 -2.79
N LEU A 128 -0.38 14.22 -2.14
CA LEU A 128 -0.18 15.56 -2.71
C LEU A 128 0.69 15.50 -3.96
N TRP A 129 1.76 14.71 -3.92
CA TRP A 129 2.63 14.49 -5.07
C TRP A 129 1.84 13.88 -6.23
N LEU A 130 1.07 12.81 -5.99
CA LEU A 130 0.21 12.19 -7.01
C LEU A 130 -0.81 13.17 -7.57
N LYS A 131 -1.40 14.03 -6.73
CA LYS A 131 -2.37 15.02 -7.18
C LYS A 131 -1.77 15.99 -8.19
N LEU A 132 -0.52 16.38 -7.97
CA LEU A 132 0.20 17.36 -8.79
C LEU A 132 0.92 16.73 -9.99
N LYS A 133 1.46 15.53 -9.83
CA LYS A 133 2.40 14.90 -10.77
C LYS A 133 1.81 13.79 -11.61
N ALA A 134 0.76 13.10 -11.18
CA ALA A 134 0.10 12.08 -12.00
C ALA A 134 -0.36 12.59 -13.39
N PRO A 135 -0.79 13.86 -13.57
CA PRO A 135 -1.11 14.39 -14.90
C PRO A 135 0.06 14.39 -15.89
N GLU A 136 1.31 14.48 -15.41
CA GLU A 136 2.51 14.38 -16.24
C GLU A 136 2.68 12.97 -16.85
N TYR A 137 2.02 11.97 -16.24
CA TYR A 137 1.94 10.58 -16.72
C TYR A 137 0.63 10.30 -17.46
N GLY A 138 -0.13 11.33 -17.81
CA GLY A 138 -1.39 11.21 -18.54
C GLY A 138 -2.55 10.67 -17.70
N VAL A 139 -2.51 10.80 -16.36
CA VAL A 139 -3.55 10.31 -15.43
C VAL A 139 -4.43 11.45 -14.91
N ASP A 140 -5.75 11.24 -14.84
CA ASP A 140 -6.70 12.20 -14.26
C ASP A 140 -6.62 12.21 -12.72
N SER A 141 -5.78 13.08 -12.19
CA SER A 141 -5.66 13.26 -10.74
C SER A 141 -6.87 13.94 -10.10
N LYS A 142 -7.84 14.46 -10.87
CA LYS A 142 -9.10 15.01 -10.32
C LYS A 142 -10.02 13.89 -9.85
N GLN A 143 -9.99 12.74 -10.50
CA GLN A 143 -10.70 11.52 -10.12
C GLN A 143 -9.78 10.55 -9.37
N MET A 144 -9.28 11.02 -8.22
CA MET A 144 -8.44 10.22 -7.33
C MET A 144 -9.27 9.56 -6.23
N HIS A 145 -9.15 8.25 -6.11
CA HIS A 145 -9.80 7.40 -5.11
C HIS A 145 -8.75 6.72 -4.24
N LEU A 146 -9.07 6.50 -2.95
CA LEU A 146 -8.16 5.88 -1.99
C LEU A 146 -8.68 4.51 -1.57
N CYS A 147 -7.76 3.56 -1.44
CA CYS A 147 -8.01 2.24 -0.88
C CYS A 147 -6.83 1.87 0.04
N GLY A 148 -7.13 1.30 1.19
CA GLY A 148 -6.12 0.95 2.18
C GLY A 148 -6.40 -0.40 2.82
N HIS A 149 -5.36 -1.19 3.06
CA HIS A 149 -5.47 -2.49 3.72
C HIS A 149 -4.86 -2.47 5.12
N SER A 150 -5.65 -2.81 6.15
CA SER A 150 -5.19 -2.90 7.55
C SER A 150 -4.57 -1.57 8.01
N ALA A 151 -3.27 -1.53 8.31
CA ALA A 151 -2.53 -0.30 8.63
C ALA A 151 -2.70 0.78 7.54
N GLY A 152 -2.72 0.41 6.26
CA GLY A 152 -2.95 1.34 5.17
C GLY A 152 -4.40 1.85 5.09
N GLY A 153 -5.36 1.15 5.69
CA GLY A 153 -6.72 1.66 5.85
C GLY A 153 -6.88 2.63 7.02
N GLN A 154 -5.91 2.65 7.94
CA GLN A 154 -5.84 3.65 9.00
C GLN A 154 -5.14 4.94 8.53
N LEU A 155 -4.15 4.82 7.64
CA LEU A 155 -3.38 5.93 7.05
C LEU A 155 -4.22 6.73 6.04
#